data_AF-A0A7X7V717-F1
#
_entry.id   AF-A0A7X7V717-F1
#
_cell.length_a   1.000
_cell.length_b   1.000
_cell.length_c   1.000
_cell.angle_alpha   90.00
_cell.angle_beta   90.00
_cell.angle_gamma   90.00
#
_symmetry.space_group_name_H-M   'P 1'
#
loop_
_entity.id
_entity.type
_entity.pdbx_description
1 polymer ?
#
loop_
_entity_poly.entity_id
_entity_poly.type
_entity_poly.pdbx_seq_one_letter_code
_entity_poly.pdbx_strand_id
1 'polypeptide(L)' 'GATVIVIDHDLDLIANADYMIDLGPGGGKDGGRVVASGTPIELALDPASVTGPYLARHLRRGEDYLGSR' A
#
# COMPACT_ATOMS: atom_id res chain seq x y z
N GLY A 1 6.97 13.30 19.43
CA GLY A 1 6.46 12.21 18.58
C GLY A 1 7.60 11.25 18.29
N ALA A 2 7.28 9.99 18.04
CA ALA A 2 8.23 8.98 17.57
C ALA A 2 7.87 8.61 16.13
N THR A 3 8.87 8.25 15.33
CA THR A 3 8.67 7.68 14.00
C THR A 3 8.75 6.17 14.10
N VAL A 4 7.82 5.47 13.45
CA VAL A 4 7.78 4.02 13.38
C VAL A 4 7.91 3.61 11.92
N ILE A 5 8.80 2.66 11.64
CA ILE A 5 9.00 2.08 10.31
C ILE A 5 8.77 0.58 10.42
N VAL A 6 7.90 0.05 9.56
CA VAL A 6 7.51 -1.36 9.53
C VAL A 6 7.63 -1.88 8.11
N ILE A 7 7.96 -3.16 7.96
CA ILE A 7 7.92 -3.89 6.70
C ILE A 7 6.82 -4.94 6.84
N ASP A 8 5.76 -4.81 6.04
CA ASP A 8 4.61 -5.70 6.10
C ASP A 8 4.00 -5.90 4.71
N HIS A 9 3.06 -6.85 4.63
CA HIS A 9 2.20 -7.16 3.51
C HIS A 9 0.72 -7.18 3.92
N ASP A 10 0.41 -7.02 5.22
CA ASP A 10 -0.95 -6.90 5.73
C ASP A 10 -1.58 -5.57 5.27
N LEU A 11 -2.62 -5.70 4.44
CA LEU A 11 -3.31 -4.56 3.85
C LEU A 11 -4.10 -3.75 4.89
N ASP A 12 -4.57 -4.37 5.98
CA ASP A 12 -5.25 -3.64 7.06
C ASP A 12 -4.27 -2.69 7.75
N LEU A 13 -3.03 -3.13 7.99
CA LEU A 13 -1.98 -2.30 8.57
C LEU A 13 -1.54 -1.20 7.60
N ILE A 14 -1.25 -1.58 6.36
CA ILE A 14 -0.74 -0.68 5.33
C ILE A 14 -1.74 0.42 4.97
N ALA A 15 -3.04 0.10 4.90
CA ALA A 15 -4.10 1.07 4.59
C ALA A 15 -4.21 2.19 5.62
N ASN A 16 -3.73 1.96 6.85
CA ASN A 16 -3.75 2.94 7.95
C ASN A 16 -2.43 3.70 8.12
N ALA A 17 -1.42 3.46 7.26
CA ALA A 17 -0.14 4.16 7.35
C ALA A 17 -0.25 5.61 6.82
N ASP A 18 0.55 6.51 7.41
CA ASP A 18 0.66 7.88 6.89
C ASP A 18 1.45 7.96 5.57
N TYR A 19 2.40 7.03 5.38
CA TYR A 19 3.29 6.99 4.24
C TYR A 19 3.77 5.57 3.94
N MET A 20 3.89 5.22 2.67
CA MET A 20 4.34 3.92 2.19
C MET A 20 5.42 4.08 1.12
N ILE A 21 6.35 3.12 1.10
CA ILE A 21 7.36 2.93 0.05
C ILE A 21 7.16 1.52 -0.52
N ASP A 22 6.78 1.43 -1.79
CA ASP A 22 6.55 0.15 -2.46
C ASP A 22 7.81 -0.30 -3.21
N LEU A 23 8.18 -1.56 -3.02
CA LEU A 23 9.39 -2.14 -3.58
C LEU A 23 9.04 -3.20 -4.64
N GLY A 24 9.79 -3.20 -5.74
CA GLY A 24 9.54 -4.14 -6.84
C GLY A 24 10.49 -3.93 -8.02
N PRO A 25 10.05 -4.21 -9.25
CA PRO A 25 8.73 -4.76 -9.64
C PRO A 25 8.55 -6.26 -9.32
N GLY A 26 9.64 -6.98 -9.00
CA GLY A 26 9.61 -8.39 -8.60
C GLY A 26 10.48 -8.66 -7.36
N GLY A 27 10.68 -9.93 -7.04
CA GLY A 27 11.60 -10.36 -5.97
C GLY A 27 13.02 -10.66 -6.48
N GLY A 28 13.98 -10.73 -5.57
CA GLY A 28 15.35 -11.13 -5.89
C GLY A 28 16.02 -10.22 -6.93
N LYS A 29 16.58 -10.81 -7.99
CA LYS A 29 17.28 -10.09 -9.07
C LYS A 29 16.40 -9.14 -9.88
N ASP A 30 15.09 -9.37 -9.89
CA ASP A 30 14.13 -8.58 -10.65
C ASP A 30 13.55 -7.42 -9.80
N GLY A 31 13.93 -7.36 -8.51
CA GLY A 31 13.49 -6.37 -7.53
C GLY A 31 14.54 -5.33 -7.14
N GLY A 32 14.40 -4.81 -5.91
CA GLY A 32 15.38 -3.90 -5.29
C GLY A 32 15.24 -2.44 -5.69
N ARG A 33 14.12 -2.05 -6.29
CA ARG A 33 13.82 -0.66 -6.68
C ARG A 33 12.61 -0.14 -5.94
N VAL A 34 12.63 1.15 -5.60
CA VAL A 34 11.42 1.89 -5.21
C VAL A 34 10.60 2.10 -6.48
N VAL A 35 9.40 1.54 -6.52
CA VAL A 35 8.51 1.64 -7.68
C VAL A 35 7.42 2.69 -7.48
N ALA A 36 7.03 2.96 -6.22
CA ALA A 36 6.12 4.03 -5.84
C ALA A 36 6.36 4.47 -4.39
N SER A 37 6.03 5.70 -4.04
CA SER A 37 6.15 6.24 -2.67
C SER A 37 5.19 7.40 -2.44
N GLY A 38 4.49 7.41 -1.30
CA GLY A 38 3.39 8.33 -1.06
C GLY A 38 2.44 7.81 0.02
N THR A 39 1.26 8.41 0.11
CA THR A 39 0.17 7.90 0.95
C THR A 39 -0.40 6.59 0.41
N PRO A 40 -1.09 5.78 1.25
CA PRO A 40 -1.77 4.57 0.78
C PRO A 40 -2.74 4.81 -0.39
N ILE A 41 -3.46 5.94 -0.40
CA ILE A 41 -4.41 6.30 -1.46
C ILE A 41 -3.67 6.61 -2.77
N GLU A 42 -2.57 7.36 -2.71
CA GLU A 42 -1.76 7.66 -3.90
C GLU A 42 -1.20 6.36 -4.50
N LEU A 43 -0.69 5.44 -3.68
CA LEU A 43 -0.15 4.17 -4.17
C LEU A 43 -1.23 3.22 -4.69
N ALA A 44 -2.44 3.27 -4.15
CA ALA A 44 -3.58 2.54 -4.68
C ALA A 44 -3.97 2.99 -6.11
N LEU A 45 -3.61 4.23 -6.50
CA LEU A 45 -3.88 4.80 -7.81
C LEU A 45 -2.65 4.80 -8.73
N ASP A 46 -1.46 4.51 -8.21
CA ASP A 46 -0.21 4.51 -8.96
C ASP A 46 -0.05 3.22 -9.78
N PRO A 47 -0.02 3.29 -11.13
CA PRO A 47 0.15 2.10 -11.98
C PRO A 47 1.54 1.44 -11.88
N ALA A 48 2.54 2.13 -11.31
CA ALA A 48 3.86 1.57 -11.06
C ALA A 48 3.92 0.74 -9.76
N SER A 49 2.97 0.95 -8.84
CA SER A 49 2.90 0.20 -7.58
C SER A 49 2.48 -1.25 -7.82
N VAL A 50 3.29 -2.18 -7.37
CA VAL A 50 2.96 -3.62 -7.38
C VAL A 50 1.87 -3.90 -6.34
N THR A 51 1.92 -3.20 -5.21
CA THR A 51 0.95 -3.32 -4.11
C THR A 51 -0.38 -2.61 -4.42
N GLY A 52 -0.34 -1.53 -5.22
CA GLY A 52 -1.46 -0.64 -5.52
C GLY A 52 -2.77 -1.32 -5.89
N PRO A 53 -2.81 -2.27 -6.85
CA PRO A 53 -4.05 -2.96 -7.23
C PRO A 53 -4.72 -3.74 -6.09
N TYR A 54 -3.93 -4.29 -5.16
CA TYR A 54 -4.42 -5.01 -3.99
C TYR A 54 -4.96 -4.05 -2.94
N LEU A 55 -4.19 -2.99 -2.66
CA LEU A 55 -4.58 -1.94 -1.73
C LEU A 55 -5.86 -1.23 -2.19
N ALA A 56 -5.98 -0.90 -3.48
CA ALA A 56 -7.19 -0.31 -4.05
C ALA A 56 -8.42 -1.18 -3.87
N ARG A 57 -8.28 -2.51 -4.01
CA ARG A 57 -9.38 -3.47 -3.79
C ARG A 57 -9.75 -3.55 -2.31
N HIS A 58 -8.77 -3.50 -1.43
CA HIS A 58 -8.97 -3.55 0.02
C HIS A 58 -9.69 -2.30 0.53
N LEU A 59 -9.26 -1.11 0.12
CA LEU A 59 -9.88 0.17 0.51
C LEU A 59 -11.36 0.25 0.09
N ARG A 60 -11.69 -0.19 -1.13
CA ARG A 60 -13.10 -0.23 -1.59
C ARG A 60 -13.99 -1.13 -0.72
N ARG A 61 -13.47 -2.28 -0.26
CA ARG A 61 -14.22 -3.17 0.64
C ARG A 61 -14.45 -2.55 2.02
N GLY A 62 -13.52 -1.74 2.51
CA GLY A 62 -13.67 -1.02 3.78
C GLY A 62 -14.82 -0.02 3.74
N GLU A 63 -15.00 0.67 2.60
CA GLU A 63 -16.14 1.59 2.41
C GLU A 63 -17.48 0.85 2.39
N ASP A 64 -17.55 -0.32 1.75
CA ASP A 64 -18.75 -1.16 1.76
C ASP A 64 -19.16 -1.59 3.19
N TYR A 65 -18.17 -1.85 4.06
CA TYR A 65 -18.40 -2.21 5.47
C TYR A 65 -18.87 -1.03 6.33
N LEU A 66 -18.46 0.20 6.02
CA LEU A 66 -18.87 1.40 6.74
C LEU A 66 -20.20 1.95 6.22
N GLY A 67 -20.53 1.73 4.94
CA GLY A 67 -21.77 2.19 4.30
C GLY A 67 -23.01 1.35 4.60
N SER A 68 -22.90 0.23 5.33
CA SER A 68 -24.03 -0.63 5.71
C SER A 68 -24.55 -0.38 7.13
N ARG A 69 -24.19 0.73 7.77
CA ARG A 69 -24.67 1.14 9.10
C ARG A 69 -25.54 2.39 9.02
#